data_AF-A0A1I3XX43-F1
#
_entry.id   AF-A0A1I3XX43-F1
#
_cell.length_a   1.000
_cell.length_b   1.000
_cell.length_c   1.000
_cell.angle_alpha   90.00
_cell.angle_beta   90.00
_cell.angle_gamma   90.00
#
_symmetry.space_group_name_H-M   'P 1'
#
loop_
_entity.id
_entity.type
_entity.pdbx_description
1 polymer ?
#
loop_
_entity_poly.entity_id
_entity_poly.type
_entity_poly.pdbx_seq_one_letter_code
_entity_poly.pdbx_strand_id
1 'polypeptide(L)'
;MKKCVLFTFSLKPADFFISGCRRYNFLVNYSSLVTILNEGSLSAFGGNSRYGMIYEKFGFTPIGSSIESSIHGQSISYEYVLYEDPDLLFVGDRTLAVGGDHSDLSENSVNQETKAYQNDILSI
;
A
#
# COMPACT_ATOMS: atom_id res chain seq x y z
N MET A 1 -24.43 14.66 -36.53
CA MET A 1 -23.00 14.50 -36.84
C MET A 1 -22.21 14.51 -35.54
N LYS A 2 -21.82 13.35 -35.00
CA LYS A 2 -20.96 13.28 -33.81
C LYS A 2 -19.54 13.02 -34.29
N LYS A 3 -18.65 14.00 -34.12
CA LYS A 3 -17.21 13.83 -34.36
C LYS A 3 -16.69 12.82 -33.33
N CYS A 4 -16.42 11.61 -33.78
CA CYS A 4 -15.66 10.64 -33.02
C CYS A 4 -14.20 11.10 -33.08
N VAL A 5 -13.71 11.74 -32.02
CA VAL A 5 -12.29 12.03 -31.88
C VAL A 5 -11.62 10.70 -31.55
N LEU A 6 -11.05 10.07 -32.57
CA LEU A 6 -10.28 8.83 -32.44
C LEU A 6 -8.93 9.19 -31.81
N PHE A 7 -8.88 9.28 -30.47
CA PHE A 7 -7.61 9.20 -29.77
C PHE A 7 -7.17 7.74 -29.80
N THR A 8 -6.38 7.36 -30.81
CA THR A 8 -5.63 6.11 -30.78
C THR A 8 -4.49 6.27 -29.78
N PHE A 9 -4.79 6.14 -28.49
CA PHE A 9 -3.73 5.85 -27.53
C PHE A 9 -3.32 4.40 -27.78
N SER A 10 -2.11 4.21 -28.32
CA SER A 10 -1.42 2.92 -28.32
C SER A 10 -1.07 2.56 -26.88
N LEU A 11 -2.08 2.16 -26.10
CA LEU A 11 -1.91 1.72 -24.73
C LEU A 11 -1.27 0.33 -24.75
N LYS A 12 -0.19 0.19 -24.00
CA LYS A 12 0.45 -1.12 -23.82
C LYS A 12 -0.46 -1.98 -22.93
N PRO A 13 -0.35 -3.31 -22.97
CA PRO A 13 -1.15 -4.20 -22.12
C PRO A 13 -1.12 -3.83 -20.63
N ALA A 14 0.00 -3.29 -20.13
CA ALA A 14 0.14 -2.82 -18.76
C ALA A 14 -0.80 -1.64 -18.40
N ASP A 15 -1.09 -0.75 -19.35
CA ASP A 15 -1.93 0.43 -19.10
C ASP A 15 -3.41 0.01 -18.90
N PHE A 16 -3.85 -1.04 -19.59
CA PHE A 16 -5.18 -1.60 -19.40
C PHE A 16 -5.34 -2.21 -17.99
N PHE A 17 -4.32 -2.93 -17.53
CA PHE A 17 -4.29 -3.49 -16.17
C PHE A 17 -4.35 -2.39 -15.10
N ILE A 18 -3.48 -1.37 -15.21
CA ILE A 18 -3.45 -0.25 -14.25
C ILE A 18 -4.80 0.49 -14.22
N SER A 19 -5.40 0.72 -15.39
CA SER A 19 -6.73 1.37 -15.49
C SER A 19 -7.83 0.52 -14.84
N GLY A 20 -7.82 -0.80 -15.07
CA GLY A 20 -8.75 -1.73 -14.44
C GLY A 20 -8.63 -1.74 -12.92
N CYS A 21 -7.41 -1.90 -12.40
CA CYS A 21 -7.15 -1.88 -10.95
C CYS A 21 -7.58 -0.56 -10.33
N ARG A 22 -7.21 0.58 -10.94
CA ARG A 22 -7.63 1.89 -10.44
C ARG A 22 -9.14 2.02 -10.36
N ARG A 23 -9.86 1.56 -11.40
CA ARG A 23 -11.32 1.64 -11.41
C ARG A 23 -11.94 0.78 -10.33
N TYR A 24 -11.44 -0.44 -10.14
CA TYR A 24 -11.89 -1.32 -9.06
C TYR A 24 -11.63 -0.70 -7.68
N ASN A 25 -10.41 -0.24 -7.43
CA ASN A 25 -10.02 0.37 -6.16
C ASN A 25 -10.80 1.65 -5.87
N PHE A 26 -11.12 2.45 -6.90
CA PHE A 26 -11.98 3.62 -6.75
C PHE A 26 -13.43 3.26 -6.36
N LEU A 27 -13.95 2.12 -6.84
CA LEU A 27 -15.30 1.67 -6.53
C LEU A 27 -15.41 1.08 -5.13
N VAL A 28 -14.39 0.34 -4.69
CA VAL A 28 -14.35 -0.32 -3.39
C VAL A 28 -13.92 0.64 -2.28
N ASN A 29 -13.01 1.57 -2.58
CA ASN A 29 -12.53 2.62 -1.68
C ASN A 29 -12.02 2.12 -0.32
N TYR A 30 -11.20 1.07 -0.33
CA TYR A 30 -10.51 0.63 0.88
C TYR A 30 -9.38 1.58 1.25
N SER A 31 -9.33 1.92 2.54
CA SER A 31 -8.21 2.63 3.15
C SER A 31 -6.99 1.72 3.19
N SER A 32 -5.81 2.29 2.95
CA SER A 32 -4.59 1.51 2.80
C SER A 32 -3.38 2.19 3.43
N LEU A 33 -2.50 1.38 3.99
CA LEU A 33 -1.23 1.81 4.54
C LEU A 33 -0.11 0.96 3.94
N VAL A 34 0.98 1.62 3.55
CA VAL A 34 2.19 0.95 3.06
C VAL A 34 3.27 1.05 4.12
N THR A 35 3.79 -0.09 4.55
CA THR A 35 4.88 -0.18 5.52
C THR A 35 6.03 -1.03 5.01
N ILE A 36 7.23 -0.75 5.51
CA ILE A 36 8.40 -1.62 5.37
C ILE A 36 8.84 -2.05 6.76
N LEU A 37 9.07 -3.34 6.92
CA LEU A 37 9.75 -3.91 8.07
C LEU A 37 11.26 -3.93 7.82
N ASN A 38 12.01 -3.45 8.79
CA ASN A 38 13.45 -3.59 8.82
C ASN A 38 13.91 -3.90 10.24
N GLU A 39 14.33 -5.14 10.48
CA GLU A 39 14.89 -5.61 11.76
C GLU A 39 13.94 -5.29 12.95
N GLY A 40 12.65 -5.57 12.78
CA GLY A 40 11.62 -5.32 13.79
C GLY A 40 11.06 -3.89 13.84
N SER A 41 11.67 -2.93 13.13
CA SER A 41 11.17 -1.55 13.03
C SER A 41 10.26 -1.36 11.82
N LEU A 42 9.15 -0.63 12.00
CA LEU A 42 8.22 -0.29 10.92
C LEU A 42 8.40 1.15 10.43
N SER A 43 8.44 1.30 9.10
CA SER A 43 8.37 2.61 8.44
C SER A 43 7.15 2.69 7.54
N ALA A 44 6.36 3.76 7.68
CA ALA A 44 5.20 4.03 6.84
C ALA A 44 5.52 4.93 5.64
N PHE A 45 4.75 4.78 4.57
CA PHE A 45 4.97 5.45 3.29
C PHE A 45 3.67 6.05 2.73
N GLY A 46 3.66 7.37 2.55
CA GLY A 46 2.54 8.13 1.99
C GLY A 46 2.58 8.29 0.46
N GLY A 47 1.64 9.10 -0.07
CA GLY A 47 1.43 9.36 -1.50
C GLY A 47 2.65 9.85 -2.27
N ASN A 48 3.45 10.74 -1.68
CA ASN A 48 4.62 11.33 -2.33
C ASN A 48 5.91 10.51 -2.13
N SER A 49 5.82 9.33 -1.52
CA SER A 49 6.98 8.50 -1.20
C SER A 49 7.45 7.64 -2.38
N ARG A 50 8.54 6.88 -2.20
CA ARG A 50 9.02 5.90 -3.18
C ARG A 50 8.02 4.77 -3.50
N TYR A 51 7.02 4.56 -2.64
CA TYR A 51 5.92 3.61 -2.86
C TYR A 51 4.61 4.32 -3.24
N GLY A 52 4.68 5.63 -3.52
CA GLY A 52 3.56 6.49 -3.92
C GLY A 52 2.77 5.96 -5.11
N MET A 53 3.40 5.18 -6.00
CA MET A 53 2.73 4.54 -7.14
C MET A 53 1.55 3.65 -6.74
N ILE A 54 1.52 3.10 -5.54
CA ILE A 54 0.38 2.34 -5.00
C ILE A 54 -0.87 3.23 -4.99
N TYR A 55 -0.74 4.43 -4.46
CA TYR A 55 -1.84 5.41 -4.42
C TYR A 55 -2.03 6.07 -5.79
N GLU A 56 -0.96 6.61 -6.38
CA GLU A 56 -1.04 7.43 -7.58
C GLU A 56 -1.43 6.65 -8.83
N LYS A 57 -0.90 5.43 -9.03
CA LYS A 57 -1.14 4.62 -10.24
C LYS A 57 -2.26 3.62 -10.05
N PHE A 58 -2.23 2.85 -8.97
CA PHE A 58 -3.22 1.81 -8.70
C PHE A 58 -4.47 2.32 -7.98
N GLY A 59 -4.48 3.56 -7.49
CA GLY A 59 -5.69 4.23 -6.99
C GLY A 59 -6.16 3.72 -5.63
N PHE A 60 -5.27 3.19 -4.80
CA PHE A 60 -5.58 2.91 -3.40
C PHE A 60 -5.69 4.21 -2.60
N THR A 61 -6.53 4.22 -1.58
CA THR A 61 -6.75 5.40 -0.73
C THR A 61 -5.77 5.35 0.45
N PRO A 62 -4.83 6.31 0.59
CA PRO A 62 -3.91 6.32 1.72
C PRO A 62 -4.64 6.64 3.02
N ILE A 63 -4.28 5.94 4.09
CA ILE A 63 -4.66 6.29 5.46
C ILE A 63 -3.65 7.29 6.04
N GLY A 64 -4.11 8.20 6.89
CA GLY A 64 -3.29 9.27 7.44
C GLY A 64 -2.91 10.33 6.39
N SER A 65 -3.57 11.49 6.43
CA SER A 65 -3.29 12.63 5.53
C SER A 65 -1.90 13.28 5.72
N SER A 66 -1.04 12.72 6.57
CA SER A 66 0.17 13.38 7.07
C SER A 66 1.39 12.47 7.19
N ILE A 67 1.45 11.33 6.49
CA ILE A 67 2.72 10.57 6.42
C ILE A 67 3.71 11.39 5.59
N GLU A 68 4.76 11.86 6.26
CA GLU A 68 5.81 12.68 5.66
C GLU A 68 6.49 11.93 4.52
N SER A 69 6.75 12.66 3.44
CA SER A 69 7.36 12.10 2.25
C SER A 69 8.87 11.95 2.45
N SER A 70 9.29 10.77 2.90
CA SER A 70 10.71 10.41 3.09
C SER A 70 11.12 9.24 2.20
N ILE A 71 12.37 9.25 1.74
CA ILE A 71 13.01 8.13 1.04
C ILE A 71 13.13 6.87 1.92
N HIS A 72 13.15 7.07 3.25
CA HIS A 72 13.23 6.00 4.26
C HIS A 72 11.88 5.73 4.94
N GLY A 73 10.83 6.46 4.54
CA GLY A 73 9.53 6.45 5.21
C GLY A 73 9.56 7.21 6.53
N GLN A 74 8.40 7.26 7.18
CA GLN A 74 8.23 7.79 8.52
C GLN A 74 8.24 6.61 9.50
N SER A 75 9.11 6.65 10.51
CA SER A 75 9.10 5.63 11.56
C SER A 75 7.77 5.68 12.31
N ILE A 76 7.10 4.53 12.42
CA ILE A 76 5.81 4.38 13.09
C ILE A 76 5.88 3.23 14.08
N SER A 77 5.03 3.27 15.11
CA SER A 77 4.87 2.16 16.04
C SER A 77 3.77 1.21 15.56
N TYR A 78 3.71 0.01 16.14
CA TYR A 78 2.64 -0.95 15.84
C TYR A 78 1.27 -0.42 16.30
N GLU A 79 1.24 0.31 17.41
CA GLU A 79 0.03 0.95 17.94
C GLU A 79 -0.52 2.00 16.98
N TYR A 80 0.34 2.65 16.18
CA TYR A 80 -0.11 3.55 15.13
C TYR A 80 -0.89 2.81 14.04
N VAL A 81 -0.41 1.61 13.64
CA VAL A 81 -1.12 0.78 12.64
C VAL A 81 -2.48 0.34 13.17
N LEU A 82 -2.55 -0.06 14.45
CA LEU A 82 -3.80 -0.44 15.10
C LEU A 82 -4.75 0.76 15.28
N TYR A 83 -4.21 1.94 15.57
CA TYR A 83 -5.01 3.15 15.74
C TYR A 83 -5.63 3.63 14.42
N GLU A 84 -4.85 3.61 13.34
CA GLU A 84 -5.34 3.97 12.00
C GLU A 84 -6.27 2.86 11.45
N ASP A 85 -5.99 1.58 11.76
CA ASP A 85 -6.77 0.40 11.39
C ASP A 85 -7.15 0.36 9.89
N PRO A 86 -6.14 0.31 8.99
CA PRO A 86 -6.39 0.31 7.55
C PRO A 86 -7.11 -0.96 7.10
N ASP A 87 -7.99 -0.83 6.12
CA ASP A 87 -8.64 -1.99 5.48
C ASP A 87 -7.62 -2.87 4.76
N LEU A 88 -6.55 -2.26 4.24
CA LEU A 88 -5.47 -2.90 3.49
C LEU A 88 -4.10 -2.46 4.02
N LEU A 89 -3.30 -3.41 4.51
CA LEU A 89 -1.94 -3.17 4.96
C LEU A 89 -0.96 -3.85 4.01
N PHE A 90 -0.13 -3.06 3.33
CA PHE A 90 0.99 -3.56 2.56
C PHE A 90 2.22 -3.60 3.44
N VAL A 91 2.85 -4.76 3.59
CA VAL A 91 4.05 -4.91 4.40
C VAL A 91 5.17 -5.47 3.54
N GLY A 92 6.22 -4.70 3.29
CA GLY A 92 7.42 -5.22 2.66
C GLY A 92 8.48 -5.59 3.69
N ASP A 93 8.91 -6.86 3.72
CA ASP A 93 10.00 -7.30 4.60
C ASP A 93 11.37 -7.06 3.93
N ARG A 94 12.07 -5.99 4.36
CA ARG A 94 13.42 -5.70 3.86
C ARG A 94 14.44 -6.69 4.41
N THR A 95 14.27 -7.16 5.64
CA THR A 95 15.21 -8.08 6.30
C THR A 95 15.27 -9.40 5.52
N LEU A 96 14.12 -9.95 5.15
CA LEU A 96 14.04 -11.09 4.25
C LEU A 96 14.65 -10.80 2.86
N ALA A 97 14.31 -9.65 2.27
CA ALA A 97 14.77 -9.31 0.92
C ALA A 97 16.30 -9.21 0.78
N VAL A 98 17.02 -8.93 1.89
CA VAL A 98 18.49 -8.85 1.92
C VAL A 98 19.16 -10.09 2.52
N GLY A 99 18.39 -11.16 2.77
CA GLY A 99 18.89 -12.46 3.25
C GLY A 99 19.11 -12.55 4.76
N GLY A 100 18.49 -11.67 5.54
CA GLY A 100 18.43 -11.77 7.00
C GLY A 100 17.32 -12.72 7.47
N ASP A 101 17.32 -13.01 8.76
CA ASP A 101 16.31 -13.88 9.38
C ASP A 101 14.94 -13.20 9.39
N HIS A 102 13.89 -13.95 9.04
CA HIS A 102 12.52 -13.45 9.07
C HIS A 102 12.15 -13.06 10.50
N SER A 103 11.69 -11.82 10.66
CA SER A 103 10.94 -11.43 11.85
C SER A 103 9.48 -11.67 11.53
N ASP A 104 8.93 -12.79 12.01
CA ASP A 104 7.58 -13.22 11.68
C ASP A 104 6.56 -12.20 12.21
N LEU A 105 6.09 -11.32 11.32
CA LEU A 105 5.15 -10.26 11.68
C LEU A 105 3.73 -10.79 11.95
N SER A 106 3.46 -12.02 11.51
CA SER A 106 2.20 -12.72 11.74
C SER A 106 2.00 -13.09 13.22
N GLU A 107 3.09 -13.21 13.98
CA GLU A 107 3.07 -13.52 15.42
C GLU A 107 2.97 -12.27 16.31
N ASN A 108 3.12 -11.06 15.76
CA ASN A 108 2.96 -9.85 16.55
C ASN A 108 1.48 -9.58 16.80
N SER A 109 1.04 -9.76 18.06
CA SER A 109 -0.36 -9.62 18.52
C SER A 109 -1.08 -8.37 17.98
N VAL A 110 -0.37 -7.26 17.80
CA VAL A 110 -0.94 -6.00 17.30
C VAL A 110 -1.38 -6.10 15.84
N ASN A 111 -0.69 -6.90 15.02
CA ASN A 111 -1.07 -7.10 13.62
C ASN A 111 -2.32 -7.98 13.49
N GLN A 112 -2.49 -8.96 14.39
CA GLN A 112 -3.65 -9.88 14.39
C GLN A 112 -4.98 -9.16 14.67
N GLU A 113 -4.92 -8.00 15.32
CA GLU A 113 -6.08 -7.19 15.64
C GLU A 113 -6.50 -6.24 14.52
N THR A 114 -5.67 -6.05 13.49
CA THR A 114 -6.00 -5.17 12.36
C THR A 114 -7.03 -5.79 11.42
N LYS A 115 -7.90 -4.97 10.84
CA LYS A 115 -8.83 -5.41 9.78
C LYS A 115 -8.11 -6.07 8.60
N ALA A 116 -6.93 -5.56 8.24
CA ALA A 116 -6.15 -6.10 7.14
C ALA A 116 -5.73 -7.57 7.36
N TYR A 117 -5.32 -7.93 8.59
CA TYR A 117 -4.99 -9.31 8.96
C TYR A 117 -6.25 -10.18 9.02
N GLN A 118 -7.32 -9.68 9.62
CA GLN A 118 -8.57 -10.46 9.80
C GLN A 118 -9.30 -10.75 8.49
N ASN A 119 -9.12 -9.91 7.47
CA ASN A 119 -9.78 -10.05 6.18
C ASN A 119 -8.96 -10.82 5.12
N ASP A 120 -7.82 -11.43 5.48
CA ASP A 120 -6.88 -12.07 4.54
C ASP A 120 -6.38 -11.13 3.43
N ILE A 121 -6.38 -9.81 3.67
CA ILE A 121 -5.91 -8.80 2.71
C ILE A 121 -4.52 -8.29 3.10
N LEU A 122 -3.77 -9.08 3.84
CA LEU A 122 -2.40 -8.78 4.20
C LEU A 122 -1.47 -9.31 3.11
N SER A 123 -0.79 -8.40 2.40
CA SER A 123 0.29 -8.78 1.48
C SER A 123 1.63 -8.61 2.20
N ILE A 124 2.27 -9.74 2.52
CA ILE A 124 3.66 -9.90 3.00
C ILE A 124 4.51 -10.39 1.83
#